data_AF-A0AAV8E8Y9-F1
#
_entry.id   AF-A0AAV8E8Y9-F1
#
_cell.length_a   1.000
_cell.length_b   1.000
_cell.length_c   1.000
_cell.angle_alpha   90.00
_cell.angle_beta   90.00
_cell.angle_gamma   90.00
#
_symmetry.space_group_name_H-M   'P 1'
#
loop_
_entity.id
_entity.type
_entity.pdbx_description
1 polymer ?
#
loop_
_entity_poly.entity_id
_entity_poly.type
_entity_poly.pdbx_seq_one_letter_code
_entity_poly.pdbx_strand_id
1 'polypeptide(L)'
;MASFLHSHTLVAAVLALIMVTAEADFQASPWSPAHATFYGDSSGVSDDMGGACGYTNMYGIGFGTRTAALSTPLFNNGLGCGGCYEIRCYQSQYCIPGAPSVVVTGTNLCPPNWAEDSNNGGWCNPPNVHFDMAMPSWLTFGRYEGGIVPVMYRR
;
A
#
# COMPACT_ATOMS: atom_id res chain seq x y z
N MET A 1 -11.62 8.51 -61.09
CA MET A 1 -12.28 7.59 -60.13
C MET A 1 -11.29 6.91 -59.17
N ALA A 2 -10.02 6.64 -59.56
CA ALA A 2 -9.03 5.99 -58.69
C ALA A 2 -8.53 6.82 -57.49
N SER A 3 -8.57 8.16 -57.56
CA SER A 3 -8.03 9.04 -56.52
C SER A 3 -8.89 9.10 -55.24
N PHE A 4 -10.20 8.85 -55.37
CA PHE A 4 -11.13 8.84 -54.23
C PHE A 4 -11.01 7.57 -53.37
N LEU A 5 -10.68 6.43 -53.98
CA LEU A 5 -10.51 5.16 -53.25
C LEU A 5 -9.29 5.16 -52.31
N HIS A 6 -8.19 5.79 -52.72
CA HIS A 6 -6.95 5.85 -51.92
C HIS A 6 -7.10 6.72 -50.65
N SER A 7 -7.87 7.81 -50.74
CA SER A 7 -8.13 8.71 -49.61
C SER A 7 -8.99 8.04 -48.53
N HIS A 8 -9.96 7.20 -48.90
CA HIS A 8 -10.80 6.49 -47.94
C HIS A 8 -10.07 5.34 -47.25
N THR A 9 -9.19 4.61 -47.95
CA THR A 9 -8.36 3.57 -47.35
C THR A 9 -7.34 4.11 -46.36
N LEU A 10 -6.75 5.28 -46.63
CA LEU A 10 -5.81 5.93 -45.72
C LEU A 10 -6.50 6.43 -44.43
N VAL A 11 -7.69 7.02 -44.54
CA VAL A 11 -8.46 7.49 -43.37
C VAL A 11 -8.92 6.32 -42.49
N ALA A 12 -9.35 5.20 -43.09
CA ALA A 12 -9.73 4.00 -42.35
C ALA A 12 -8.54 3.36 -41.60
N ALA A 13 -7.35 3.32 -42.21
CA ALA A 13 -6.15 2.78 -41.58
C ALA A 13 -5.65 3.65 -40.41
N VAL A 14 -5.76 4.98 -40.52
CA VAL A 14 -5.42 5.90 -39.44
C VAL A 14 -6.42 5.82 -38.28
N LEU A 15 -7.72 5.69 -38.56
CA LEU A 15 -8.73 5.45 -37.51
C LEU A 15 -8.51 4.12 -36.78
N ALA A 16 -8.10 3.06 -37.48
CA ALA A 16 -7.80 1.76 -36.87
C ALA A 16 -6.56 1.79 -35.97
N LEU A 17 -5.55 2.63 -36.27
CA LEU A 17 -4.36 2.81 -35.42
C LEU A 17 -4.66 3.59 -34.12
N ILE A 18 -5.73 4.41 -34.10
CA ILE A 18 -6.09 5.25 -32.94
C ILE A 18 -6.94 4.49 -31.91
N MET A 19 -7.52 3.33 -32.26
CA MET A 19 -8.38 2.54 -31.36
C MET A 19 -7.65 1.45 -30.56
N VAL A 20 -6.32 1.48 -30.46
CA VAL A 20 -5.62 0.69 -29.43
C VAL A 20 -5.74 1.44 -28.11
N THR A 21 -6.93 1.44 -27.52
CA THR A 21 -7.10 1.77 -26.12
C THR A 21 -6.49 0.63 -25.33
N ALA A 22 -5.27 0.83 -24.82
CA ALA A 22 -4.72 -0.05 -23.81
C ALA A 22 -5.61 0.08 -22.57
N GLU A 23 -6.57 -0.83 -22.42
CA GLU A 23 -7.19 -1.11 -21.14
C GLU A 23 -6.08 -1.66 -20.25
N ALA A 24 -5.44 -0.77 -19.49
CA ALA A 24 -4.55 -1.18 -18.42
C ALA A 24 -5.43 -1.79 -17.33
N ASP A 25 -5.79 -3.07 -17.49
CA ASP A 25 -6.41 -3.83 -16.43
C ASP A 25 -5.46 -3.81 -15.24
N PHE A 26 -5.90 -3.18 -14.15
CA PHE A 26 -5.17 -3.19 -12.90
C PHE A 26 -5.11 -4.64 -12.38
N GLN A 27 -4.00 -5.32 -12.64
CA GLN A 27 -3.72 -6.62 -12.07
C GLN A 27 -3.01 -6.45 -10.74
N ALA A 28 -3.72 -6.76 -9.66
CA ALA A 28 -3.12 -6.81 -8.33
C ALA A 28 -1.95 -7.81 -8.33
N SER A 29 -0.87 -7.45 -7.63
CA SER A 29 0.29 -8.33 -7.53
C SER A 29 -0.06 -9.67 -6.84
N PRO A 30 0.75 -10.73 -7.05
CA PRO A 30 0.67 -11.90 -6.18
C PRO A 30 0.84 -11.51 -4.70
N TRP A 31 0.20 -12.29 -3.82
CA TRP A 31 0.35 -12.12 -2.38
C TRP A 31 1.78 -12.40 -1.95
N SER A 32 2.35 -11.50 -1.16
CA SER A 32 3.71 -11.60 -0.62
C SER A 32 3.68 -11.54 0.91
N PRO A 33 4.57 -12.28 1.61
CA PRO A 33 4.63 -12.25 3.07
C PRO A 33 5.21 -10.92 3.58
N ALA A 34 4.73 -10.46 4.72
CA ALA A 34 5.26 -9.31 5.46
C ALA A 34 4.87 -9.42 6.95
N HIS A 35 5.29 -8.44 7.74
CA HIS A 35 4.75 -8.20 9.06
C HIS A 35 4.01 -6.88 9.11
N ALA A 36 3.12 -6.74 10.08
CA ALA A 36 2.54 -5.46 10.40
C ALA A 36 2.53 -5.23 11.91
N THR A 37 2.66 -3.97 12.31
CA THR A 37 2.39 -3.44 13.66
C THR A 37 1.35 -2.34 13.55
N PHE A 38 1.06 -1.68 14.67
CA PHE A 38 0.30 -0.44 14.66
C PHE A 38 0.91 0.66 15.52
N TYR A 39 0.59 1.89 15.16
CA TYR A 39 0.94 3.09 15.90
C TYR A 39 -0.27 4.01 16.09
N GLY A 40 -0.08 5.05 16.91
CA GLY A 40 -1.12 6.02 17.27
C GLY A 40 -2.13 5.44 18.26
N ASP A 41 -3.28 6.11 18.37
CA ASP A 41 -4.38 5.69 19.22
C ASP A 41 -5.64 5.34 18.40
N SER A 42 -6.76 5.09 19.08
CA SER A 42 -8.03 4.73 18.43
C SER A 42 -8.60 5.82 17.53
N SER A 43 -8.13 7.07 17.62
CA SER A 43 -8.51 8.13 16.69
C SER A 43 -7.90 7.90 15.31
N GLY A 44 -6.78 7.17 15.22
CA GLY A 44 -6.01 7.00 13.99
C GLY A 44 -5.32 8.28 13.51
N VAL A 45 -5.31 9.32 14.34
CA VAL A 45 -4.54 10.54 14.12
C VAL A 45 -3.16 10.31 14.70
N SER A 46 -2.13 10.43 13.88
CA SER A 46 -0.78 10.67 14.37
C SER A 46 -0.50 12.16 14.27
N ASP A 47 -0.01 12.74 15.36
CA ASP A 47 0.24 14.18 15.51
C ASP A 47 1.25 14.79 14.52
N ASP A 48 1.86 13.97 13.65
CA ASP A 48 2.83 14.38 12.64
C ASP A 48 2.19 14.59 11.26
N MET A 49 1.70 15.80 11.01
CA MET A 49 1.13 16.26 9.74
C MET A 49 2.17 16.51 8.64
N GLY A 50 3.13 15.61 8.45
CA GLY A 50 4.14 15.71 7.40
C GLY A 50 4.64 14.37 6.89
N GLY A 51 4.99 13.44 7.79
CA GLY A 51 5.59 12.15 7.44
C GLY A 51 6.77 12.23 6.45
N ALA A 52 7.33 11.10 6.07
CA ALA A 52 8.37 11.04 5.04
C ALA A 52 7.83 11.24 3.61
N CYS A 53 6.50 11.18 3.42
CA CYS A 53 5.85 11.40 2.13
C CYS A 53 5.39 12.85 1.89
N GLY A 54 5.49 13.74 2.89
CA GLY A 54 5.11 15.14 2.75
C GLY A 54 3.59 15.39 2.69
N TYR A 55 2.77 14.38 3.01
CA TYR A 55 1.32 14.54 3.05
C TYR A 55 0.91 15.25 4.33
N THR A 56 0.24 16.39 4.19
CA THR A 56 -0.37 17.12 5.30
C THR A 56 -1.84 16.70 5.46
N ASN A 57 -2.34 16.58 6.69
CA ASN A 57 -3.76 16.31 6.99
C ASN A 57 -4.34 15.12 6.22
N MET A 58 -4.06 13.90 6.70
CA MET A 58 -4.53 12.64 6.10
C MET A 58 -6.06 12.57 5.93
N TYR A 59 -6.82 13.22 6.82
CA TYR A 59 -8.28 13.31 6.69
C TYR A 59 -8.69 14.26 5.57
N GLY A 60 -8.04 15.43 5.50
CA GLY A 60 -8.32 16.44 4.46
C GLY A 60 -8.01 15.94 3.05
N ILE A 61 -7.02 15.06 2.88
CA ILE A 61 -6.66 14.45 1.59
C ILE A 61 -7.38 13.14 1.30
N GLY A 62 -8.22 12.65 2.23
CA GLY A 62 -9.10 11.49 2.00
C GLY A 62 -8.52 10.12 2.35
N PHE A 63 -7.29 10.03 2.89
CA PHE A 63 -6.73 8.76 3.37
C PHE A 63 -7.32 8.33 4.72
N GLY A 64 -7.68 9.29 5.57
CA GLY A 64 -8.23 9.03 6.91
C GLY A 64 -7.31 8.13 7.72
N THR A 65 -7.85 7.02 8.24
CA THR A 65 -7.12 6.02 9.03
C THR A 65 -6.60 4.83 8.22
N ARG A 66 -6.77 4.86 6.89
CA ARG A 66 -6.28 3.82 5.96
C ARG A 66 -4.86 4.13 5.51
N THR A 67 -3.96 4.25 6.48
CA THR A 67 -2.58 4.68 6.29
C THR A 67 -1.60 3.71 6.94
N ALA A 68 -0.39 3.65 6.39
CA ALA A 68 0.73 2.91 6.98
C ALA A 68 2.06 3.63 6.74
N ALA A 69 2.94 3.56 7.74
CA ALA A 69 4.35 3.84 7.58
C ALA A 69 5.04 2.59 7.02
N LEU A 70 5.70 2.75 5.88
CA LEU A 70 6.34 1.66 5.16
C LEU A 70 7.76 1.46 5.66
N SER A 71 8.17 0.23 5.92
CA SER A 71 9.60 -0.10 6.12
C SER A 71 10.45 0.32 4.91
N THR A 72 11.77 0.41 5.12
CA THR A 72 12.71 0.88 4.09
C THR A 72 12.56 0.16 2.72
N PRO A 73 12.43 -1.18 2.64
CA PRO A 73 12.25 -1.86 1.36
C PRO A 73 10.96 -1.47 0.62
N LEU A 74 9.89 -1.18 1.35
CA LEU A 74 8.60 -0.77 0.78
C LEU A 74 8.53 0.72 0.47
N PHE A 75 9.11 1.55 1.34
CA PHE A 75 9.19 3.00 1.17
C PHE A 75 10.04 3.36 -0.05
N ASN A 76 11.15 2.64 -0.27
CA ASN A 76 12.01 2.71 -1.46
C ASN A 76 12.29 4.17 -1.90
N ASN A 77 12.94 4.94 -1.03
CA ASN A 77 13.26 6.36 -1.27
C ASN A 77 12.04 7.21 -1.69
N GLY A 78 10.86 6.91 -1.13
CA GLY A 78 9.63 7.63 -1.40
C GLY A 78 8.79 7.06 -2.56
N LEU A 79 9.30 6.10 -3.34
CA LEU A 79 8.52 5.42 -4.39
C LEU A 79 7.35 4.58 -3.83
N GLY A 80 7.38 4.32 -2.53
CA GLY A 80 6.28 3.71 -1.77
C GLY A 80 5.12 4.67 -1.49
N CYS A 81 5.37 5.98 -1.47
CA CYS A 81 4.39 6.99 -1.09
C CYS A 81 3.19 7.02 -2.06
N GLY A 82 1.98 7.07 -1.51
CA GLY A 82 0.73 7.07 -2.26
C GLY A 82 0.36 5.71 -2.85
N GLY A 83 1.22 4.70 -2.72
CA GLY A 83 0.89 3.33 -3.12
C GLY A 83 -0.18 2.73 -2.19
N CYS A 84 -1.15 2.05 -2.79
CA CYS A 84 -2.15 1.27 -2.05
C CYS A 84 -1.66 -0.16 -1.86
N TYR A 85 -1.90 -0.71 -0.68
CA TYR A 85 -1.53 -2.08 -0.33
C TYR A 85 -2.74 -2.75 0.29
N GLU A 86 -3.19 -3.85 -0.30
CA GLU A 86 -4.17 -4.72 0.32
C GLU A 86 -3.44 -5.70 1.24
N ILE A 87 -3.82 -5.73 2.52
CA ILE A 87 -3.15 -6.47 3.59
C ILE A 87 -4.16 -7.36 4.30
N ARG A 88 -3.76 -8.60 4.62
CA ARG A 88 -4.55 -9.52 5.44
C ARG A 88 -3.68 -10.24 6.47
N CYS A 89 -4.22 -10.44 7.66
CA CYS A 89 -3.57 -11.26 8.68
C CYS A 89 -3.36 -12.70 8.18
N TYR A 90 -2.26 -13.33 8.58
CA TYR A 90 -1.89 -14.66 8.09
C TYR A 90 -1.36 -15.55 9.22
N GLN A 91 -1.99 -16.70 9.46
CA GLN A 91 -1.49 -17.78 10.34
C GLN A 91 -0.98 -17.33 11.73
N SER A 92 -1.68 -16.41 12.40
CA SER A 92 -1.38 -15.99 13.78
C SER A 92 -2.58 -16.20 14.70
N GLN A 93 -2.32 -16.54 15.96
CA GLN A 93 -3.33 -16.59 17.03
C GLN A 93 -3.96 -15.22 17.31
N TYR A 94 -3.29 -14.14 16.91
CA TYR A 94 -3.78 -12.78 17.06
C TYR A 94 -4.56 -12.29 15.83
N CYS A 95 -4.73 -13.13 14.79
CA CYS A 95 -5.64 -12.82 13.69
C CYS A 95 -7.10 -12.96 14.16
N ILE A 96 -7.95 -12.00 13.78
CA ILE A 96 -9.39 -12.08 13.98
C ILE A 96 -9.96 -13.10 12.95
N PRO A 97 -10.59 -14.21 13.39
CA PRO A 97 -11.11 -15.21 12.47
C PRO A 97 -12.17 -14.62 11.52
N GLY A 98 -12.00 -14.86 10.21
CA GLY A 98 -12.94 -14.38 9.19
C GLY A 98 -12.85 -12.88 8.87
N ALA A 99 -11.89 -12.16 9.45
CA ALA A 99 -11.69 -10.75 9.16
C ALA A 99 -11.33 -10.51 7.67
N PRO A 100 -11.80 -9.40 7.08
CA PRO A 100 -11.46 -9.04 5.73
C PRO A 100 -10.01 -8.55 5.61
N SER A 101 -9.52 -8.44 4.39
CA SER A 101 -8.34 -7.62 4.10
C SER A 101 -8.65 -6.13 4.27
N VAL A 102 -7.60 -5.33 4.48
CA VAL A 102 -7.67 -3.88 4.54
C VAL A 102 -6.77 -3.30 3.48
N VAL A 103 -7.25 -2.27 2.79
CA VAL A 103 -6.40 -1.47 1.89
C VAL A 103 -5.90 -0.25 2.65
N VAL A 104 -4.58 -0.08 2.70
CA VAL A 104 -3.91 1.09 3.27
C VAL A 104 -3.06 1.79 2.23
N THR A 105 -2.88 3.09 2.42
CA THR A 105 -1.97 3.90 1.61
C THR A 105 -0.64 4.08 2.34
N GLY A 106 0.47 3.91 1.63
CA GLY A 106 1.79 4.27 2.14
C GLY A 106 1.92 5.78 2.28
N THR A 107 1.99 6.29 3.51
CA THR A 107 2.01 7.74 3.77
C THR A 107 3.20 8.21 4.60
N ASN A 108 4.01 7.27 5.10
CA ASN A 108 5.17 7.59 5.91
C ASN A 108 6.26 6.52 5.75
N LEU A 109 7.43 6.77 6.33
CA LEU A 109 8.52 5.82 6.49
C LEU A 109 8.50 5.31 7.94
N CYS A 110 8.54 4.00 8.13
CA CYS A 110 8.95 3.41 9.39
C CYS A 110 10.48 3.28 9.38
N PRO A 111 11.22 4.14 10.11
CA PRO A 111 12.67 4.14 10.04
C PRO A 111 13.26 2.88 10.68
N PRO A 112 14.41 2.38 10.17
CA PRO A 112 15.16 1.33 10.85
C PRO A 112 15.60 1.75 12.26
N ASN A 113 15.49 0.83 13.21
CA ASN A 113 16.09 0.95 14.53
C ASN A 113 17.27 -0.04 14.66
N TRP A 114 18.48 0.44 14.38
CA TRP A 114 19.70 -0.36 14.41
C TRP A 114 20.20 -0.72 15.82
N ALA A 115 19.55 -0.20 16.87
CA ALA A 115 19.86 -0.57 18.25
C ALA A 115 19.13 -1.86 18.70
N GLU A 116 18.14 -2.32 17.92
CA GLU A 116 17.31 -3.47 18.24
C GLU A 116 17.45 -4.57 17.19
N ASP A 117 17.24 -5.82 17.60
CA ASP A 117 17.25 -6.96 16.70
C ASP A 117 16.06 -6.90 15.72
N SER A 118 16.29 -7.30 14.47
CA SER A 118 15.25 -7.26 13.42
C SER A 118 14.03 -8.15 13.70
N ASN A 119 14.16 -9.09 14.64
CA ASN A 119 13.09 -9.98 15.10
C ASN A 119 12.58 -9.64 16.51
N ASN A 120 13.05 -8.54 17.10
CA ASN A 120 12.68 -8.12 18.44
C ASN A 120 12.86 -6.59 18.57
N GLY A 121 11.88 -5.82 18.09
CA GLY A 121 11.88 -4.35 18.17
C GLY A 121 12.39 -3.66 16.90
N GLY A 122 13.32 -4.26 16.16
CA GLY A 122 13.84 -3.77 14.88
C GLY A 122 12.95 -4.11 13.67
N TRP A 123 11.63 -4.09 13.80
CA TRP A 123 10.70 -4.62 12.78
C TRP A 123 10.88 -4.00 11.39
N CYS A 124 11.23 -2.72 11.33
CA CYS A 124 11.42 -1.96 10.09
C CYS A 124 12.86 -2.01 9.54
N ASN A 125 13.75 -2.75 10.17
CA ASN A 125 15.13 -2.93 9.71
C ASN A 125 15.16 -3.73 8.41
N PRO A 126 15.84 -3.25 7.35
CA PRO A 126 16.13 -4.07 6.17
C PRO A 126 16.77 -5.41 6.55
N PRO A 127 16.40 -6.53 5.89
CA PRO A 127 15.55 -6.62 4.70
C PRO A 127 14.05 -6.81 5.00
N ASN A 128 13.58 -6.57 6.24
CA ASN A 128 12.20 -6.84 6.60
C ASN A 128 11.22 -6.00 5.78
N VAL A 129 10.20 -6.70 5.25
CA VAL A 129 9.02 -6.09 4.65
C VAL A 129 7.98 -5.94 5.75
N HIS A 130 7.75 -4.69 6.15
CA HIS A 130 6.92 -4.35 7.30
C HIS A 130 6.03 -3.12 7.05
N PHE A 131 4.80 -3.18 7.58
CA PHE A 131 3.82 -2.08 7.60
C PHE A 131 3.52 -1.68 9.04
N ASP A 132 3.84 -0.44 9.42
CA ASP A 132 3.37 0.10 10.69
C ASP A 132 2.09 0.89 10.46
N MET A 133 0.95 0.27 10.78
CA MET A 133 -0.37 0.72 10.35
C MET A 133 -1.01 1.68 11.35
N ALA A 134 -1.88 2.57 10.90
CA ALA A 134 -2.77 3.26 11.84
C ALA A 134 -3.65 2.24 12.58
N MET A 135 -3.75 2.37 13.91
CA MET A 135 -4.46 1.41 14.77
C MET A 135 -5.87 1.04 14.28
N PRO A 136 -6.73 1.96 13.79
CA PRO A 136 -8.05 1.56 13.29
C PRO A 136 -8.01 0.59 12.11
N SER A 137 -7.02 0.71 11.21
CA SER A 137 -6.83 -0.22 10.11
C SER A 137 -6.32 -1.57 10.59
N TRP A 138 -5.37 -1.57 11.53
CA TRP A 138 -4.87 -2.78 12.17
C TRP A 138 -5.98 -3.60 12.85
N LEU A 139 -6.80 -2.95 13.66
CA LEU A 139 -7.85 -3.59 14.46
C LEU A 139 -8.97 -4.21 13.61
N THR A 140 -8.97 -3.98 12.30
CA THR A 140 -9.90 -4.67 11.39
C THR A 140 -9.56 -6.17 11.27
N PHE A 141 -8.28 -6.56 11.37
CA PHE A 141 -7.85 -7.96 11.23
C PHE A 141 -6.98 -8.49 12.38
N GLY A 142 -6.37 -7.60 13.17
CA GLY A 142 -5.45 -7.96 14.25
C GLY A 142 -6.05 -7.65 15.62
N ARG A 143 -5.84 -8.56 16.58
CA ARG A 143 -6.17 -8.30 17.99
C ARG A 143 -5.14 -7.34 18.59
N TYR A 144 -5.59 -6.41 19.42
CA TYR A 144 -4.73 -5.37 20.04
C TYR A 144 -3.52 -5.97 20.77
N GLU A 145 -3.74 -7.09 21.47
CA GLU A 145 -2.74 -7.79 22.29
C GLU A 145 -1.63 -8.46 21.47
N GLY A 146 -1.79 -8.57 20.15
CA GLY A 146 -0.77 -9.14 19.28
C GLY A 146 0.44 -8.24 19.13
N GLY A 147 0.24 -6.91 19.06
CA GLY A 147 1.27 -5.90 18.81
C GLY A 147 1.90 -5.97 17.41
N ILE A 148 2.25 -7.18 16.96
CA ILE A 148 2.79 -7.53 15.65
C ILE A 148 2.17 -8.86 15.18
N VAL A 149 1.88 -8.96 13.89
CA VAL A 149 1.37 -10.18 13.26
C VAL A 149 2.00 -10.39 11.88
N PRO A 150 2.25 -11.64 11.48
CA PRO A 150 2.47 -11.97 10.09
C PRO A 150 1.24 -11.62 9.24
N VAL A 151 1.49 -11.05 8.07
CA VAL A 151 0.47 -10.67 7.09
C VAL A 151 0.87 -11.14 5.69
N MET A 152 -0.11 -11.23 4.81
CA MET A 152 0.12 -11.24 3.37
C MET A 152 -0.32 -9.89 2.82
N TYR A 153 0.44 -9.35 1.86
CA TYR A 153 0.06 -8.11 1.17
C TYR A 153 0.18 -8.24 -0.35
N ARG A 154 -0.50 -7.35 -1.08
CA ARG A 154 -0.33 -7.12 -2.53
C ARG A 154 -0.52 -5.64 -2.88
N ARG A 155 0.04 -5.23 -4.01
CA ARG A 155 -0.13 -3.89 -4.60
C ARG A 155 -1.16 -3.89 -5.69
#